data_AF-A0A7X7IC34-F1
#
_entry.id   AF-A0A7X7IC34-F1
#
_cell.length_a   1.000
_cell.length_b   1.000
_cell.length_c   1.000
_cell.angle_alpha   90.00
_cell.angle_beta   90.00
_cell.angle_gamma   90.00
#
_symmetry.space_group_name_H-M   'P 1'
#
loop_
_entity.id
_entity.type
_entity.pdbx_description
1 polymer ?
#
loop_
_entity_poly.entity_id
_entity_poly.type
_entity_poly.pdbx_seq_one_letter_code
_entity_poly.pdbx_strand_id
1 'polypeptide(L)'
;MDPTILREYEAKLTYWVAQGYQILADDVDGELRLTVHFVSRDGAVGSEREQEFWPMTADIVQMLNANGIEISKALAGPRPWAGPHPEER
;
A
#
# COMPACT_ATOMS: atom_id res chain seq x y z
N MET A 1 1.86 18.79 -7.06
CA MET A 1 2.90 17.79 -7.44
C MET A 1 3.37 18.09 -8.85
N ASP A 2 4.60 17.69 -9.23
CA ASP A 2 5.04 17.77 -10.63
C ASP A 2 4.21 16.81 -11.52
N PRO A 3 3.64 17.26 -12.64
CA PRO A 3 2.80 16.41 -13.51
C PRO A 3 3.51 15.20 -14.10
N THR A 4 4.83 15.26 -14.28
CA THR A 4 5.64 14.17 -14.82
C THR A 4 5.73 13.05 -13.80
N ILE A 5 5.98 13.40 -12.53
CA ILE A 5 6.06 12.45 -11.42
C ILE A 5 4.70 11.75 -11.22
N LEU A 6 3.59 12.49 -11.29
CA LEU A 6 2.25 11.91 -11.19
C LEU A 6 2.00 10.85 -12.28
N ARG A 7 2.44 11.12 -13.52
CA ARG A 7 2.33 10.17 -14.64
C ARG A 7 3.18 8.93 -14.44
N GLU A 8 4.35 9.04 -13.81
CA GLU A 8 5.19 7.89 -13.49
C GLU A 8 4.48 6.96 -12.48
N TYR A 9 3.87 7.54 -11.44
CA TYR A 9 3.07 6.78 -10.48
C TYR A 9 1.85 6.13 -11.11
N GLU A 10 1.14 6.85 -11.99
CA GLU A 10 0.01 6.32 -12.74
C GLU A 10 0.42 5.15 -13.64
N ALA A 11 1.54 5.27 -14.35
CA ALA A 11 2.07 4.22 -15.22
C ALA A 11 2.45 2.96 -14.43
N LYS A 12 3.12 3.12 -13.27
CA LYS A 12 3.44 2.00 -12.36
C LYS A 12 2.19 1.32 -11.82
N LEU A 13 1.23 2.11 -11.33
CA LEU A 13 -0.03 1.58 -10.81
C LEU A 13 -0.77 0.78 -11.88
N THR A 14 -0.90 1.35 -13.07
CA THR A 14 -1.54 0.70 -14.22
C THR A 14 -0.86 -0.61 -14.58
N TYR A 15 0.47 -0.65 -14.56
CA TYR A 15 1.24 -1.87 -14.80
C TYR A 15 0.92 -2.96 -13.77
N TRP A 16 0.98 -2.64 -12.47
CA TRP A 16 0.69 -3.61 -11.42
C TRP A 16 -0.75 -4.12 -11.46
N VAL A 17 -1.72 -3.22 -11.67
CA VAL A 17 -3.14 -3.60 -11.80
C VAL A 17 -3.36 -4.49 -13.03
N ALA A 18 -2.76 -4.16 -14.18
CA ALA A 18 -2.89 -4.95 -15.41
C ALA A 18 -2.29 -6.35 -15.28
N GLN A 19 -1.19 -6.49 -14.53
CA GLN A 19 -0.56 -7.77 -14.23
C GLN A 19 -1.29 -8.57 -13.13
N GLY A 20 -2.29 -7.98 -12.48
CA GLY A 20 -3.09 -8.64 -11.44
C GLY A 20 -2.42 -8.71 -10.08
N TYR A 21 -1.48 -7.81 -9.79
CA TYR A 21 -0.88 -7.71 -8.45
C TYR A 21 -1.93 -7.29 -7.43
N GLN A 22 -1.80 -7.79 -6.21
CA GLN A 22 -2.51 -7.27 -5.06
C GLN A 22 -1.72 -6.07 -4.51
N ILE A 23 -2.39 -4.93 -4.36
CA ILE A 23 -1.77 -3.69 -3.90
C ILE A 23 -2.43 -3.29 -2.58
N LEU A 24 -1.61 -3.06 -1.56
CA LEU A 24 -2.05 -2.53 -0.27
C LEU A 24 -1.43 -1.14 -0.08
N ALA A 25 -2.20 -0.17 0.38
CA ALA A 25 -1.70 1.16 0.71
C ALA A 25 -1.92 1.42 2.20
N ASP A 26 -0.84 1.74 2.92
CA ASP A 26 -0.88 2.15 4.32
C ASP A 26 -0.43 3.60 4.47
N ASP A 27 -1.11 4.37 5.30
CA ASP A 27 -0.63 5.67 5.78
C ASP A 27 0.37 5.45 6.93
N VAL A 28 1.64 5.82 6.71
CA VAL A 28 2.73 5.67 7.68
C VAL A 28 3.44 7.01 7.79
N ASP A 29 3.31 7.66 8.96
CA ASP A 29 3.98 8.92 9.30
C ASP A 29 3.77 10.05 8.26
N GLY A 30 2.60 10.07 7.58
CA GLY A 30 2.27 11.07 6.57
C GLY A 30 2.74 10.73 5.16
N GLU A 31 3.23 9.52 4.93
CA GLU A 31 3.56 8.96 3.62
C GLU A 31 2.69 7.72 3.32
N LEU A 32 2.53 7.42 2.04
CA LEU A 32 1.83 6.21 1.60
C LEU A 32 2.85 5.09 1.38
N ARG A 33 2.80 4.07 2.21
CA ARG A 33 3.52 2.82 2.00
C ARG A 33 2.69 1.89 1.13
N LEU A 34 3.09 1.71 -0.11
CA LEU A 34 2.49 0.74 -1.02
C LEU A 34 3.22 -0.60 -0.87
N THR A 35 2.47 -1.67 -0.59
CA THR A 35 2.96 -3.04 -0.67
C THR A 35 2.31 -3.72 -1.88
N VAL A 36 3.14 -4.07 -2.85
CA VAL A 36 2.73 -4.70 -4.12
C VAL A 36 3.11 -6.17 -4.06
N HIS A 37 2.12 -7.04 -4.18
CA HIS A 37 2.26 -8.48 -4.01
C HIS A 37 1.81 -9.19 -5.28
N PHE A 38 2.75 -9.86 -5.96
CA PHE A 38 2.37 -10.75 -7.06
C PHE A 38 1.79 -12.02 -6.46
N VAL A 39 0.59 -12.39 -6.89
CA VAL A 39 -0.01 -13.67 -6.55
C VAL A 39 -0.19 -14.44 -7.86
N SER A 40 0.70 -15.40 -8.13
CA SER A 40 0.53 -16.28 -9.29
C SER A 40 -0.80 -17.02 -9.17
N ARG A 41 -1.68 -16.86 -10.16
CA ARG A 41 -2.81 -17.78 -10.34
C ARG A 41 -2.23 -19.10 -10.85
N ASP A 42 -2.63 -20.20 -10.22
CA ASP A 42 -2.17 -21.58 -10.47
C ASP A 42 -0.72 -21.91 -10.06
N GLY A 43 -0.55 -22.33 -8.80
CA GLY A 43 0.46 -23.32 -8.38
C GLY A 43 1.94 -22.96 -8.52
N ALA A 44 2.28 -21.77 -9.02
CA ALA A 44 3.67 -21.34 -9.21
C ALA A 44 4.20 -20.52 -8.02
N VAL A 45 5.47 -20.78 -7.67
CA VAL A 45 6.23 -20.08 -6.63
C VAL A 45 6.68 -18.72 -7.18
N GLY A 46 5.76 -17.76 -7.24
CA GLY A 46 6.07 -16.36 -7.53
C GLY A 46 5.51 -15.49 -6.42
N SER A 47 6.28 -15.31 -5.33
CA SER A 47 5.97 -14.33 -4.29
C SER A 47 6.95 -13.18 -4.45
N GLU A 48 6.70 -12.34 -5.46
CA GLU A 48 7.41 -11.07 -5.57
C GLU A 48 6.66 -10.04 -4.71
N ARG A 49 7.39 -9.49 -3.73
CA ARG A 49 6.90 -8.45 -2.85
C ARG A 49 7.77 -7.23 -3.05
N GLU A 50 7.17 -6.17 -3.56
CA GLU A 50 7.79 -4.86 -3.65
C GLU A 50 7.13 -3.91 -2.65
N GLN A 51 7.91 -3.00 -2.08
CA GLN A 51 7.41 -1.97 -1.19
C GLN A 51 7.94 -0.61 -1.65
N GLU A 52 7.03 0.32 -1.92
CA GLU A 52 7.36 1.68 -2.31
C GLU A 52 6.75 2.70 -1.34
N PHE A 53 7.38 3.85 -1.22
CA PHE A 53 6.88 5.00 -0.46
C PHE A 53 6.52 6.12 -1.43
N TRP A 54 5.25 6.48 -1.43
CA TRP A 54 4.69 7.53 -2.28
C TRP A 54 4.25 8.70 -1.40
N PRO A 55 4.34 9.94 -1.90
CA PRO A 55 3.91 11.10 -1.13
C PRO A 55 2.38 11.10 -0.96
N MET A 56 1.92 11.38 0.26
CA MET A 56 0.49 11.46 0.59
C MET A 56 -0.12 12.77 0.06
N THR A 57 -0.33 12.83 -1.24
CA THR A 57 -0.97 13.97 -1.92
C THR A 57 -2.40 13.63 -2.33
N ALA A 58 -3.26 14.66 -2.45
CA ALA A 58 -4.65 14.47 -2.86
C ALA A 58 -4.77 13.75 -4.22
N ASP A 59 -3.90 14.09 -5.18
CA ASP A 59 -3.87 13.48 -6.52
C ASP A 59 -3.59 11.96 -6.44
N ILE A 60 -2.58 11.56 -5.66
CA ILE A 60 -2.22 10.14 -5.48
C ILE A 60 -3.31 9.37 -4.73
N VAL A 61 -3.87 9.97 -3.68
CA VAL A 61 -4.98 9.36 -2.92
C VAL A 61 -6.20 9.15 -3.82
N GLN A 62 -6.54 10.13 -4.65
CA GLN A 62 -7.63 10.00 -5.61
C GLN A 62 -7.36 8.89 -6.62
N MET A 63 -6.13 8.80 -7.14
CA MET A 63 -5.72 7.77 -8.10
C MET A 63 -5.83 6.36 -7.51
N LEU A 64 -5.37 6.14 -6.27
CA LEU A 64 -5.49 4.84 -5.59
C LEU A 64 -6.95 4.45 -5.37
N ASN A 65 -7.76 5.38 -4.86
CA ASN A 65 -9.19 5.14 -4.64
C ASN A 65 -9.94 4.85 -5.95
N ALA A 66 -9.59 5.53 -7.05
CA ALA A 66 -10.19 5.30 -8.36
C ALA A 66 -9.89 3.88 -8.91
N ASN A 67 -8.79 3.27 -8.46
CA ASN A 67 -8.41 1.89 -8.79
C ASN A 67 -8.88 0.87 -7.72
N GLY A 68 -9.72 1.29 -6.77
CA GLY A 68 -10.27 0.43 -5.73
C GLY A 68 -9.27 0.06 -4.62
N ILE A 69 -8.17 0.79 -4.50
CA ILE A 69 -7.16 0.56 -3.47
C ILE A 69 -7.49 1.44 -2.27
N GLU A 70 -7.97 0.81 -1.20
CA GLU A 70 -8.27 1.49 0.06
C GLU A 70 -6.98 1.77 0.83
N ILE A 71 -6.86 3.01 1.34
CA ILE A 71 -5.73 3.41 2.18
C ILE A 71 -6.06 3.06 3.63
N SER A 72 -5.34 2.08 4.15
CA SER A 72 -5.39 1.67 5.54
C SER A 72 -4.69 2.72 6.41
N LYS A 73 -5.45 3.31 7.34
CA LYS A 73 -4.89 4.11 8.45
C LYS A 73 -4.43 3.16 9.53
N ALA A 74 -3.41 2.36 9.24
CA ALA A 74 -2.74 1.62 10.28
C ALA A 74 -1.96 2.64 11.11
N LEU A 75 -2.53 3.10 12.24
CA LEU A 75 -1.81 3.85 13.28
C LEU A 75 -0.45 3.17 13.46
N ALA A 76 0.62 3.85 13.02
CA ALA A 76 1.98 3.40 13.18
C ALA A 76 2.26 3.29 14.69
N GLY A 77 2.08 2.08 15.22
CA GLY A 77 2.24 1.77 16.63
C GLY A 77 1.77 0.34 16.90
N PRO A 78 2.38 -0.37 17.87
CA PRO A 78 1.82 -1.64 18.32
C PRO A 78 0.35 -1.40 18.70
N ARG A 79 -0.56 -2.24 18.20
CA ARG A 79 -1.96 -2.20 18.66
C ARG A 79 -1.92 -2.22 20.19
N PRO A 80 -2.59 -1.30 20.90
CA PRO A 80 -2.69 -1.40 22.35
C PRO A 80 -3.23 -2.80 22.65
N TRP A 81 -2.53 -3.52 23.53
CA TRP A 81 -2.88 -4.89 23.90
C TRP A 81 -4.38 -4.91 24.28
N ALA A 82 -5.11 -5.90 23.78
CA ALA A 82 -6.53 -6.07 24.13
C ALA A 82 -6.63 -6.65 25.55
N GLY A 83 -6.24 -5.87 26.55
CA GLY A 83 -6.24 -6.26 27.96
C GLY A 83 -4.99 -5.81 28.73
N PRO A 84 -5.01 -5.90 30.06
CA PRO A 84 -3.88 -5.55 30.92
C PRO A 84 -2.63 -6.36 30.56
N HIS A 85 -1.46 -5.72 30.67
CA HIS A 85 -0.17 -6.33 30.34
C HIS A 85 0.09 -7.51 31.29
N PRO A 86 0.55 -8.69 30.80
CA PRO A 86 0.71 -9.89 31.61
C PRO A 86 1.78 -9.79 32.73
N GLU A 87 2.43 -8.64 32.90
CA GLU A 87 3.44 -8.39 33.94
C GLU A 87 2.88 -7.70 35.21
N GLU A 88 1.60 -7.32 35.23
CA GLU A 88 0.95 -6.70 36.40
C GLU A 88 0.31 -7.69 37.39
N ARG A 89 0.79 -8.95 37.47
CA ARG A 89 0.22 -9.97 38.37
C ARG A 89 1.08 -10.26 39.59
#